data_AF-A0A6L7TNS5-F1
#
_entry.id   AF-A0A6L7TNS5-F1
#
_cell.length_a   1.000
_cell.length_b   1.000
_cell.length_c   1.000
_cell.angle_alpha   90.00
_cell.angle_beta   90.00
_cell.angle_gamma   90.00
#
_symmetry.space_group_name_H-M   'P 1'
#
loop_
_entity.id
_entity.type
_entity.pdbx_description
1 polymer ?
#
loop_
_entity_poly.entity_id
_entity_poly.type
_entity_poly.pdbx_seq_one_letter_code
_entity_poly.pdbx_strand_id
1 'polypeptide(L)'
;MNLETMRYESDGDLIRLTLNRPLVLNAVNYQGTVELHQAVQAIHDDRTARAVIIRGEGRAFCTGIDLKELAAGETPQAYFYHWDRALRLLELSDKLALCAMQGYALGGGLQLPLACDIRIATSDCQLGLPAAKEGFIPGLGTYRLPRYIGLGRAKRMALSGENVDGNEALRIGLVDYVVDADNFDAEVESLVQRYLSVSSEGARQTKLMLSAFQDYPHGQFFEEYLRRQVVAMASPDHSEALAAIREGREPDYQRGQDFSPSSGQV
;
A
#
# COMPACT_ATOMS: atom_id res chain seq x y z
N MET A 1 7.05 18.88 -0.63
CA MET A 1 5.91 18.93 0.29
C MET A 1 6.46 19.06 1.70
N ASN A 2 5.97 19.97 2.54
CA ASN A 2 6.43 20.09 3.93
C ASN A 2 5.34 19.54 4.86
N LEU A 3 5.66 18.48 5.61
CA LEU A 3 4.75 17.74 6.47
C LEU A 3 5.41 17.57 7.84
N GLU A 4 4.62 17.64 8.91
CA GLU A 4 5.13 17.61 10.29
C GLU A 4 5.27 16.17 10.82
N THR A 5 4.37 15.27 10.41
CA THR A 5 4.25 13.92 10.98
C THR A 5 4.78 12.82 10.07
N MET A 6 5.22 13.15 8.86
CA MET A 6 5.78 12.23 7.87
C MET A 6 6.72 12.94 6.90
N ARG A 7 7.46 12.18 6.11
CA ARG A 7 8.35 12.69 5.05
C ARG A 7 7.92 12.16 3.69
N TYR A 8 7.92 13.04 2.69
CA TYR A 8 7.60 12.73 1.30
C TYR A 8 8.82 13.05 0.43
N GLU A 9 9.36 12.04 -0.23
CA GLU A 9 10.52 12.15 -1.13
C GLU A 9 10.16 11.50 -2.47
N SER A 10 10.56 12.11 -3.60
CA SER A 10 10.35 11.55 -4.94
C SER A 10 11.64 11.67 -5.74
N ASP A 11 12.03 10.59 -6.41
CA ASP A 11 13.21 10.52 -7.30
C ASP A 11 12.82 10.30 -8.78
N GLY A 12 11.54 10.50 -9.11
CA GLY A 12 10.98 10.29 -10.45
C GLY A 12 10.22 8.97 -10.54
N ASP A 13 10.90 7.84 -10.46
CA ASP A 13 10.25 6.52 -10.58
C ASP A 13 9.62 6.05 -9.27
N LEU A 14 10.14 6.50 -8.13
CA LEU A 14 9.73 6.05 -6.81
C LEU A 14 9.39 7.24 -5.91
N ILE A 15 8.23 7.14 -5.26
CA ILE A 15 7.88 7.97 -4.12
C ILE A 15 8.18 7.21 -2.84
N ARG A 16 8.84 7.85 -1.88
CA ARG A 16 9.07 7.33 -0.54
C ARG A 16 8.24 8.14 0.45
N LEU A 17 7.30 7.47 1.11
CA LEU A 17 6.48 8.03 2.18
C LEU A 17 6.88 7.41 3.51
N THR A 18 7.49 8.20 4.40
CA THR A 18 7.97 7.72 5.70
C THR A 18 7.19 8.35 6.83
N LEU A 19 6.43 7.56 7.61
CA LEU A 19 5.78 8.03 8.83
C LEU A 19 6.86 8.46 9.84
N ASN A 20 6.71 9.63 10.46
CA ASN A 20 7.80 10.28 11.20
C ASN A 20 7.33 10.87 12.54
N ARG A 21 6.69 10.04 13.37
CA ARG A 21 6.46 10.29 14.80
C ARG A 21 7.11 9.19 15.66
N PRO A 22 8.44 8.94 15.54
CA PRO A 22 9.09 7.76 16.12
C PRO A 22 9.00 7.69 17.65
N LEU A 23 8.93 8.85 18.33
CA LEU A 23 8.82 8.95 19.79
C LEU A 23 7.51 8.36 20.35
N VAL A 24 6.48 8.26 19.51
CA VAL A 24 5.18 7.66 19.83
C VAL A 24 4.86 6.46 18.93
N LEU A 25 5.90 5.77 18.45
CA LEU A 25 5.77 4.57 17.60
C LEU A 25 4.95 4.81 16.33
N ASN A 26 5.05 6.01 15.77
CA ASN A 26 4.30 6.45 14.60
C ASN A 26 2.77 6.32 14.76
N ALA A 27 2.27 6.44 16.00
CA ALA A 27 0.86 6.67 16.24
C ALA A 27 0.38 7.90 15.45
N VAL A 28 -0.83 7.84 14.92
CA VAL A 28 -1.39 8.83 13.99
C VAL A 28 -2.39 9.69 14.75
N ASN A 29 -2.12 10.99 14.77
CA ASN A 29 -3.05 11.99 15.28
C ASN A 29 -3.84 12.63 14.14
N TYR A 30 -4.71 13.59 14.47
CA TYR A 30 -5.52 14.28 13.47
C TYR A 30 -4.69 14.92 12.36
N GLN A 31 -3.62 15.66 12.72
CA GLN A 31 -2.70 16.25 11.74
C GLN A 31 -2.12 15.18 10.81
N GLY A 32 -1.69 14.05 11.36
CA GLY A 32 -1.18 12.94 10.56
C GLY A 32 -2.19 12.36 9.57
N THR A 33 -3.49 12.35 9.88
CA THR A 33 -4.50 11.92 8.90
C THR A 33 -4.67 12.91 7.75
N VAL A 34 -4.61 14.21 8.04
CA VAL A 34 -4.68 15.28 7.03
C VAL A 34 -3.46 15.19 6.11
N GLU A 35 -2.26 15.05 6.67
CA GLU A 35 -1.01 14.94 5.93
C GLU A 35 -0.95 13.66 5.11
N LEU A 36 -1.41 12.53 5.65
CA LEU A 36 -1.48 11.28 4.90
C LEU A 36 -2.40 11.41 3.69
N HIS A 37 -3.57 12.04 3.86
CA HIS A 37 -4.48 12.30 2.74
C HIS A 37 -3.84 13.21 1.69
N GLN A 38 -3.12 14.27 2.10
CA GLN A 38 -2.38 15.14 1.16
C GLN A 38 -1.26 14.39 0.42
N ALA A 39 -0.48 13.57 1.13
CA ALA A 39 0.60 12.79 0.54
C ALA A 39 0.07 11.75 -0.46
N VAL A 40 -1.01 11.03 -0.11
CA VAL A 40 -1.63 10.06 -1.01
C VAL A 40 -2.30 10.74 -2.20
N GLN A 41 -2.88 11.93 -2.03
CA GLN A 41 -3.38 12.70 -3.17
C GLN A 41 -2.25 13.06 -4.13
N ALA A 42 -1.10 13.51 -3.63
CA ALA A 42 0.06 13.77 -4.48
C ALA A 42 0.59 12.51 -5.17
N ILE A 43 0.64 11.36 -4.46
CA ILE A 43 0.97 10.07 -5.08
C ILE A 43 -0.01 9.76 -6.22
N HIS A 44 -1.31 9.89 -5.96
CA HIS A 44 -2.34 9.59 -6.94
C HIS A 44 -2.23 10.48 -8.18
N ASP A 45 -1.92 11.77 -8.00
CA ASP A 45 -1.82 12.74 -9.10
C ASP A 45 -0.46 12.72 -9.82
N ASP A 46 0.57 12.06 -9.27
CA ASP A 46 1.91 11.98 -9.85
C ASP A 46 1.89 11.19 -11.18
N ARG A 47 2.42 11.77 -12.26
CA ARG A 47 2.43 11.13 -13.59
C ARG A 47 3.76 10.47 -13.94
N THR A 48 4.74 10.55 -13.05
CA THR A 48 6.10 10.08 -13.26
C THR A 48 6.39 8.82 -12.45
N ALA A 49 5.88 8.78 -11.21
CA ALA A 49 6.11 7.68 -10.29
C ALA A 49 5.47 6.38 -10.79
N ARG A 50 6.25 5.31 -10.71
CA ARG A 50 5.83 3.94 -11.03
C ARG A 50 5.39 3.21 -9.77
N ALA A 51 6.04 3.52 -8.65
CA ALA A 51 5.77 2.90 -7.37
C ALA A 51 5.83 3.92 -6.22
N VAL A 52 5.22 3.53 -5.10
CA VAL A 52 5.40 4.15 -3.79
C VAL A 52 5.85 3.08 -2.80
N ILE A 53 6.84 3.42 -1.96
CA ILE A 53 7.19 2.65 -0.78
C ILE A 53 6.80 3.43 0.48
N ILE A 54 6.01 2.78 1.33
CA ILE A 54 5.55 3.33 2.61
C ILE A 54 6.27 2.59 3.74
N ARG A 55 6.88 3.35 4.67
CA ARG A 55 7.60 2.80 5.84
C ARG A 55 7.43 3.70 7.08
N GLY A 56 7.83 3.21 8.24
CA GLY A 56 7.88 4.00 9.47
C GLY A 56 9.31 4.33 9.89
N GLU A 57 9.51 5.52 10.44
CA GLU A 57 10.78 5.91 11.06
C GLU A 57 10.98 5.22 12.41
N GLY A 58 12.22 4.81 12.70
CA GLY A 58 12.58 4.25 13.99
C GLY A 58 12.06 2.84 14.24
N ARG A 59 11.62 2.58 15.46
CA ARG A 59 11.44 1.23 16.01
C ARG A 59 10.12 0.53 15.68
N ALA A 60 9.22 1.20 14.95
CA ALA A 60 7.90 0.68 14.64
C ALA A 60 7.40 1.26 13.31
N PHE A 61 6.61 0.50 12.57
CA PHE A 61 5.90 1.02 11.41
C PHE A 61 4.83 2.04 11.82
N CYS A 62 3.79 1.60 12.54
CA CYS A 62 2.67 2.43 12.99
C CYS A 62 1.79 1.66 13.99
N THR A 63 1.49 2.25 15.14
CA THR A 63 0.57 1.67 16.13
C THR A 63 -0.90 2.07 15.95
N GLY A 64 -1.23 2.78 14.86
CA GLY A 64 -2.59 3.22 14.56
C GLY A 64 -2.92 4.56 15.22
N ILE A 65 -4.17 4.75 15.61
CA ILE A 65 -4.64 6.01 16.21
C ILE A 65 -3.87 6.35 17.50
N ASP A 66 -3.58 7.64 17.70
CA ASP A 66 -2.99 8.13 18.95
C ASP A 66 -4.02 8.04 20.08
N LEU A 67 -3.97 6.93 20.83
CA LEU A 67 -4.92 6.64 21.91
C LEU A 67 -4.87 7.68 23.04
N LYS A 68 -3.75 8.38 23.22
CA LYS A 68 -3.64 9.44 24.25
C LYS A 68 -4.45 10.66 23.84
N GLU A 69 -4.28 11.12 22.60
CA GLU A 69 -5.05 12.23 22.04
C GLU A 69 -6.54 11.86 21.92
N LEU A 70 -6.87 10.62 21.55
CA LEU A 70 -8.25 10.13 21.53
C LEU A 70 -8.89 10.18 22.91
N ALA A 71 -8.21 9.69 23.95
CA ALA A 71 -8.70 9.73 25.33
C ALA A 71 -8.83 11.16 25.88
N ALA A 72 -8.03 12.10 25.37
CA ALA A 72 -8.11 13.53 25.69
C ALA A 72 -9.25 14.27 24.95
N GLY A 73 -9.94 13.61 24.00
CA GLY A 73 -10.99 14.24 23.19
C GLY A 73 -10.46 15.10 22.03
N GLU A 74 -9.18 14.92 21.67
CA GLU A 74 -8.48 15.71 20.64
C GLU A 74 -8.58 15.08 19.25
N THR A 75 -9.30 13.95 19.11
CA THR A 75 -9.53 13.28 17.83
C THR A 75 -10.94 13.56 17.29
N PRO A 76 -11.11 14.56 16.40
CA PRO A 76 -12.40 14.87 15.81
C PRO A 76 -12.85 13.78 14.84
N GLN A 77 -14.15 13.70 14.55
CA GLN A 77 -14.67 12.69 13.62
C GLN A 77 -14.08 12.78 12.19
N ALA A 78 -13.61 13.96 11.79
CA ALA A 78 -12.89 14.17 10.54
C ALA A 78 -11.61 13.32 10.42
N TYR A 79 -11.01 12.89 11.55
CA TYR A 79 -9.91 11.93 11.58
C TYR A 79 -10.21 10.69 10.74
N PHE A 80 -11.35 10.04 11.02
CA PHE A 80 -11.73 8.79 10.37
C PHE A 80 -11.98 9.01 8.87
N TYR A 81 -12.58 10.15 8.53
CA TYR A 81 -12.83 10.52 7.14
C TYR A 81 -11.53 10.72 6.34
N HIS A 82 -10.56 11.48 6.88
CA HIS A 82 -9.28 11.69 6.21
C HIS A 82 -8.49 10.40 6.08
N TRP A 83 -8.46 9.59 7.14
CA TRP A 83 -7.79 8.29 7.15
C TRP A 83 -8.34 7.36 6.07
N ASP A 84 -9.64 7.06 6.08
CA ASP A 84 -10.23 6.12 5.13
C ASP A 84 -10.22 6.64 3.69
N ARG A 85 -10.31 7.97 3.48
CA ARG A 85 -10.12 8.56 2.14
C ARG A 85 -8.72 8.37 1.62
N ALA A 86 -7.69 8.59 2.46
CA ALA A 86 -6.32 8.36 2.06
C ALA A 86 -6.11 6.89 1.68
N LEU A 87 -6.56 5.95 2.51
CA LEU A 87 -6.40 4.52 2.22
C LEU A 87 -7.15 4.08 0.96
N ARG A 88 -8.38 4.57 0.76
CA ARG A 88 -9.13 4.30 -0.46
C ARG A 88 -8.45 4.87 -1.71
N LEU A 89 -7.87 6.06 -1.60
CA LEU A 89 -7.18 6.68 -2.73
C LEU A 89 -5.88 5.94 -3.09
N LEU A 90 -5.19 5.39 -2.09
CA LEU A 90 -4.00 4.54 -2.28
C LEU A 90 -4.36 3.22 -2.96
N GLU A 91 -5.44 2.57 -2.51
CA GLU A 91 -5.97 1.33 -3.09
C GLU A 91 -6.40 1.51 -4.56
N LEU A 92 -6.96 2.68 -4.89
CA LEU A 92 -7.37 3.05 -6.26
C LEU A 92 -6.24 3.67 -7.10
N SER A 93 -5.05 3.86 -6.53
CA SER A 93 -3.92 4.44 -7.25
C SER A 93 -3.42 3.49 -8.33
N ASP A 94 -3.04 4.03 -9.48
CA ASP A 94 -2.35 3.29 -10.53
C ASP A 94 -0.86 3.05 -10.19
N LYS A 95 -0.30 3.59 -9.12
CA LYS A 95 1.09 3.32 -8.71
C LYS A 95 1.15 2.00 -7.95
N LEU A 96 2.22 1.23 -8.13
CA LEU A 96 2.47 0.06 -7.29
C LEU A 96 2.79 0.51 -5.86
N ALA A 97 1.97 0.13 -4.89
CA ALA A 97 2.11 0.49 -3.49
C ALA A 97 2.73 -0.67 -2.72
N LEU A 98 3.96 -0.45 -2.25
CA LEU A 98 4.67 -1.35 -1.37
C LEU A 98 4.64 -0.76 0.04
N CYS A 99 4.54 -1.62 1.05
CA CYS A 99 4.58 -1.21 2.45
C CYS A 99 5.54 -2.11 3.23
N ALA A 100 6.53 -1.51 3.88
CA ALA A 100 7.54 -2.19 4.68
C ALA A 100 7.33 -1.91 6.17
N MET A 101 7.20 -2.98 6.95
CA MET A 101 6.77 -2.92 8.35
C MET A 101 7.80 -3.58 9.28
N GLN A 102 8.29 -2.82 10.25
CA GLN A 102 9.11 -3.31 11.35
C GLN A 102 8.44 -3.03 12.70
N GLY A 103 8.74 -3.83 13.73
CA GLY A 103 8.26 -3.62 15.09
C GLY A 103 6.75 -3.79 15.26
N TYR A 104 5.95 -2.76 14.97
CA TYR A 104 4.49 -2.77 15.16
C TYR A 104 3.73 -2.21 13.96
N ALA A 105 2.74 -2.95 13.48
CA ALA A 105 1.72 -2.52 12.55
C ALA A 105 0.34 -2.85 13.14
N LEU A 106 -0.20 -1.95 13.96
CA LEU A 106 -1.41 -2.20 14.76
C LEU A 106 -2.54 -1.23 14.42
N GLY A 107 -3.79 -1.72 14.43
CA GLY A 107 -4.98 -0.89 14.27
C GLY A 107 -4.97 -0.16 12.93
N GLY A 108 -5.01 1.17 12.93
CA GLY A 108 -4.80 1.98 11.73
C GLY A 108 -3.47 1.62 11.02
N GLY A 109 -2.42 1.35 11.78
CA GLY A 109 -1.12 0.94 11.23
C GLY A 109 -1.13 -0.38 10.47
N LEU A 110 -2.08 -1.29 10.71
CA LEU A 110 -2.27 -2.45 9.83
C LEU A 110 -3.21 -2.15 8.65
N GLN A 111 -4.16 -1.23 8.82
CA GLN A 111 -5.07 -0.84 7.74
C GLN A 111 -4.36 -0.21 6.54
N LEU A 112 -3.27 0.52 6.78
CA LEU A 112 -2.47 1.14 5.70
C LEU A 112 -1.78 0.09 4.80
N PRO A 113 -1.03 -0.90 5.33
CA PRO A 113 -0.50 -2.02 4.55
C PRO A 113 -1.59 -2.83 3.83
N LEU A 114 -2.78 -2.98 4.43
CA LEU A 114 -3.91 -3.66 3.80
C LEU A 114 -4.47 -2.91 2.58
N ALA A 115 -4.20 -1.61 2.44
CA ALA A 115 -4.54 -0.82 1.25
C ALA A 115 -3.41 -0.77 0.20
N CYS A 116 -2.26 -1.42 0.49
CA CYS A 116 -1.13 -1.52 -0.41
C CYS A 116 -1.16 -2.86 -1.18
N ASP A 117 -0.43 -2.91 -2.29
CA ASP A 117 -0.34 -4.10 -3.13
C ASP A 117 0.54 -5.15 -2.47
N ILE A 118 1.74 -4.74 -2.04
CA ILE A 118 2.77 -5.61 -1.48
C ILE A 118 3.07 -5.23 -0.04
N ARG A 119 3.07 -6.23 0.84
CA ARG A 119 3.28 -6.12 2.29
C ARG A 119 4.55 -6.87 2.66
N ILE A 120 5.53 -6.14 3.17
CA ILE A 120 6.84 -6.64 3.58
C ILE A 120 6.95 -6.43 5.09
N ALA A 121 7.32 -7.46 5.86
CA ALA A 121 7.47 -7.33 7.30
C ALA A 121 8.80 -7.91 7.79
N THR A 122 9.33 -7.40 8.91
CA THR A 122 10.33 -8.16 9.68
C THR A 122 9.68 -9.37 10.33
N SER A 123 10.45 -10.43 10.58
CA SER A 123 9.93 -11.67 11.17
C SER A 123 9.29 -11.48 12.55
N ASP A 124 9.75 -10.48 13.31
CA ASP A 124 9.29 -10.13 14.65
C ASP A 124 8.20 -9.04 14.67
N CYS A 125 7.87 -8.44 13.53
CA CYS A 125 6.85 -7.40 13.43
C CYS A 125 5.51 -7.91 13.97
N GLN A 126 4.89 -7.15 14.86
CA GLN A 126 3.59 -7.47 15.45
C GLN A 126 2.46 -6.83 14.64
N LEU A 127 1.59 -7.65 14.06
CA LEU A 127 0.49 -7.23 13.19
C LEU A 127 -0.86 -7.57 13.82
N GLY A 128 -1.77 -6.60 13.93
CA GLY A 128 -3.11 -6.85 14.50
C GLY A 128 -4.11 -5.70 14.34
N LEU A 129 -5.39 -6.00 14.58
CA LEU A 129 -6.50 -5.03 14.60
C LEU A 129 -7.16 -5.00 15.98
N PRO A 130 -6.57 -4.32 16.99
CA PRO A 130 -7.05 -4.33 18.37
C PRO A 130 -8.30 -3.47 18.61
N ALA A 131 -8.82 -2.75 17.59
CA ALA A 131 -9.88 -1.77 17.74
C ALA A 131 -11.12 -2.29 18.51
N ALA A 132 -11.53 -3.55 18.31
CA ALA A 132 -12.67 -4.12 19.04
C ALA A 132 -12.43 -4.22 20.56
N LYS A 133 -11.19 -4.55 20.96
CA LYS A 133 -10.76 -4.54 22.37
C LYS A 133 -10.75 -3.12 22.95
N GLU A 134 -10.53 -2.12 22.12
CA GLU A 134 -10.53 -0.70 22.47
C GLU A 134 -11.92 -0.06 22.41
N GLY A 135 -12.96 -0.80 21.99
CA GLY A 135 -14.33 -0.31 21.88
C GLY A 135 -14.68 0.38 20.56
N PHE A 136 -13.87 0.19 19.51
CA PHE A 136 -14.07 0.77 18.17
C PHE A 136 -14.12 -0.31 17.09
N ILE A 137 -14.42 0.12 15.85
CA ILE A 137 -14.38 -0.72 14.65
C ILE A 137 -13.11 -0.35 13.87
N PRO A 138 -12.33 -1.32 13.34
CA PRO A 138 -11.10 -1.04 12.60
C PRO A 138 -11.37 -0.59 11.15
N GLY A 139 -12.26 0.40 10.96
CA GLY A 139 -12.58 1.00 9.67
C GLY A 139 -12.81 -0.02 8.55
N LEU A 140 -12.31 0.30 7.36
CA LEU A 140 -12.31 -0.60 6.21
C LEU A 140 -11.31 -1.76 6.32
N GLY A 141 -10.55 -1.87 7.42
CA GLY A 141 -9.82 -3.09 7.76
C GLY A 141 -10.75 -4.31 7.87
N THR A 142 -12.01 -4.09 8.26
CA THR A 142 -13.08 -5.11 8.25
C THR A 142 -13.42 -5.62 6.85
N TYR A 143 -13.15 -4.82 5.81
CA TYR A 143 -13.33 -5.18 4.41
C TYR A 143 -12.07 -5.81 3.81
N ARG A 144 -10.91 -5.23 4.09
CA ARG A 144 -9.63 -5.62 3.47
C ARG A 144 -9.02 -6.89 4.08
N LEU A 145 -8.93 -6.99 5.40
CA LEU A 145 -8.31 -8.14 6.07
C LEU A 145 -8.84 -9.52 5.60
N PRO A 146 -10.17 -9.76 5.53
CA PRO A 146 -10.68 -11.07 5.10
C PRO A 146 -10.36 -11.41 3.64
N ARG A 147 -10.04 -10.43 2.78
CA ARG A 147 -9.62 -10.68 1.39
C ARG A 147 -8.24 -11.34 1.32
N TYR A 148 -7.37 -11.08 2.29
CA TYR A 148 -6.03 -11.64 2.35
C TYR A 148 -6.00 -12.98 3.10
N ILE A 149 -6.58 -13.03 4.31
CA ILE A 149 -6.38 -14.18 5.21
C ILE A 149 -7.63 -15.07 5.38
N GLY A 150 -8.72 -14.73 4.69
CA GLY A 150 -10.03 -15.37 4.81
C GLY A 150 -10.81 -14.91 6.05
N LEU A 151 -12.15 -14.98 5.96
CA LEU A 151 -13.05 -14.44 6.98
C LEU A 151 -12.85 -15.05 8.39
N GLY A 152 -12.53 -16.34 8.48
CA GLY A 152 -12.35 -17.02 9.76
C GLY A 152 -11.17 -16.47 10.56
N ARG A 153 -9.99 -16.35 9.93
CA ARG A 153 -8.79 -15.78 10.57
C ARG A 153 -8.96 -14.29 10.85
N ALA A 154 -9.58 -13.56 9.91
CA ALA A 154 -9.88 -12.15 10.09
C ALA A 154 -10.79 -11.90 11.31
N LYS A 155 -11.84 -12.71 11.50
CA LYS A 155 -12.68 -12.65 12.71
C LYS A 155 -11.89 -12.96 13.98
N ARG A 156 -11.06 -14.01 13.97
CA ARG A 156 -10.23 -14.38 15.12
C ARG A 156 -9.35 -13.20 15.56
N MET A 157 -8.65 -12.59 14.62
CA MET A 157 -7.78 -11.43 14.87
C MET A 157 -8.58 -10.19 15.29
N ALA A 158 -9.55 -9.76 14.48
CA ALA A 158 -10.24 -8.48 14.68
C ALA A 158 -11.20 -8.47 15.87
N LEU A 159 -11.81 -9.60 16.24
CA LEU A 159 -12.73 -9.67 17.38
C LEU A 159 -12.00 -9.84 18.72
N SER A 160 -10.90 -10.60 18.74
CA SER A 160 -10.12 -10.80 19.98
C SER A 160 -9.08 -9.70 20.21
N GLY A 161 -8.66 -9.02 19.14
CA GLY A 161 -7.53 -8.09 19.17
C GLY A 161 -6.17 -8.79 19.34
N GLU A 162 -6.07 -10.10 19.04
CA GLU A 162 -4.78 -10.79 19.01
C GLU A 162 -3.88 -10.25 17.89
N ASN A 163 -2.57 -10.28 18.17
CA ASN A 163 -1.55 -9.98 17.19
C ASN A 163 -0.92 -11.29 16.68
N VAL A 164 -0.41 -11.24 15.45
CA VAL A 164 0.48 -12.27 14.88
C VAL A 164 1.84 -11.66 14.62
N ASP A 165 2.90 -12.47 14.65
CA ASP A 165 4.23 -12.04 14.21
C ASP A 165 4.37 -12.11 12.68
N GLY A 166 5.49 -11.63 12.14
CA GLY A 166 5.75 -11.60 10.70
C GLY A 166 5.76 -12.99 10.06
N ASN A 167 6.26 -14.01 10.77
CA ASN A 167 6.29 -15.39 10.28
C ASN A 167 4.89 -15.99 10.15
N GLU A 168 4.06 -15.84 11.18
CA GLU A 168 2.66 -16.26 11.15
C GLU A 168 1.89 -15.45 10.10
N ALA A 169 2.16 -14.15 9.99
CA ALA A 169 1.56 -13.28 8.98
C ALA A 169 1.86 -13.79 7.55
N LEU A 170 3.09 -14.21 7.27
CA LEU A 170 3.45 -14.81 5.99
C LEU A 170 2.70 -16.13 5.76
N ARG A 171 2.67 -17.00 6.79
CA ARG A 171 2.02 -18.31 6.71
C ARG A 171 0.51 -18.21 6.42
N ILE A 172 -0.17 -17.19 6.94
CA ILE A 172 -1.61 -16.99 6.72
C ILE A 172 -1.94 -16.12 5.50
N GLY A 173 -0.93 -15.58 4.80
CA GLY A 173 -1.10 -14.71 3.63
C GLY A 173 -1.41 -13.25 3.96
N LEU A 174 -1.10 -12.78 5.19
CA LEU A 174 -1.26 -11.37 5.57
C LEU A 174 -0.15 -10.50 4.98
N VAL A 175 1.08 -11.02 4.92
CA VAL A 175 2.22 -10.36 4.27
C VAL A 175 2.77 -11.24 3.16
N ASP A 176 3.43 -10.62 2.19
CA ASP A 176 3.95 -11.28 1.00
C ASP A 176 5.44 -11.65 1.15
N TYR A 177 6.18 -10.86 1.95
CA TYR A 177 7.59 -11.08 2.23
C TYR A 177 7.88 -10.90 3.72
N VAL A 178 8.77 -11.75 4.22
CA VAL A 178 9.44 -11.56 5.50
C VAL A 178 10.91 -11.32 5.24
N VAL A 179 11.46 -10.24 5.81
CA VAL A 179 12.86 -9.82 5.67
C VAL A 179 13.57 -9.86 7.02
N ASP A 180 14.90 -9.95 6.99
CA ASP A 180 15.71 -9.85 8.20
C ASP A 180 15.64 -8.42 8.79
N ALA A 181 15.49 -8.31 10.10
CA ALA A 181 15.49 -7.03 10.79
C ALA A 181 16.85 -6.34 10.72
N ASP A 182 17.95 -7.11 10.75
CA ASP A 182 19.32 -6.57 10.68
C ASP A 182 19.68 -6.07 9.28
N ASN A 183 18.98 -6.55 8.25
CA ASN A 183 19.17 -6.17 6.84
C ASN A 183 17.95 -5.48 6.23
N PHE A 184 17.04 -4.95 7.08
CA PHE A 184 15.71 -4.47 6.68
C PHE A 184 15.76 -3.51 5.49
N ASP A 185 16.57 -2.44 5.57
CA ASP A 185 16.63 -1.44 4.50
C ASP A 185 17.17 -2.00 3.18
N ALA A 186 18.17 -2.89 3.24
CA ALA A 186 18.79 -3.47 2.06
C ALA A 186 17.82 -4.45 1.36
N GLU A 187 17.13 -5.29 2.12
CA GLU A 187 16.15 -6.24 1.57
C GLU A 187 14.91 -5.52 1.02
N VAL A 188 14.40 -4.51 1.73
CA VAL A 188 13.29 -3.67 1.25
C VAL A 188 13.68 -2.98 -0.05
N GLU A 189 14.88 -2.40 -0.14
CA GLU A 189 15.34 -1.76 -1.36
C GLU A 189 15.48 -2.77 -2.52
N SER A 190 16.00 -3.97 -2.26
CA SER A 190 16.04 -5.03 -3.27
C SER A 190 14.65 -5.40 -3.80
N LEU A 191 13.65 -5.46 -2.93
CA LEU A 191 12.26 -5.72 -3.32
C LEU A 191 11.69 -4.55 -4.12
N VAL A 192 11.94 -3.30 -3.70
CA VAL A 192 11.53 -2.10 -4.44
C VAL A 192 12.12 -2.13 -5.85
N GLN A 193 13.42 -2.40 -6.01
CA GLN A 193 14.05 -2.46 -7.34
C GLN A 193 13.45 -3.57 -8.22
N ARG A 194 13.09 -4.71 -7.64
CA ARG A 194 12.36 -5.78 -8.36
C ARG A 194 11.01 -5.31 -8.89
N TYR A 195 10.25 -4.55 -8.11
CA TYR A 195 8.96 -4.02 -8.57
C TYR A 195 9.09 -2.79 -9.47
N LEU A 196 10.22 -2.09 -9.45
CA LEU A 196 10.54 -1.06 -10.45
C LEU A 196 11.00 -1.65 -11.79
N SER A 197 11.43 -2.92 -11.83
CA SER A 197 11.89 -3.57 -13.07
C SER A 197 10.79 -4.26 -13.88
N VAL A 198 9.55 -4.32 -13.39
CA VAL A 198 8.42 -4.91 -14.16
C VAL A 198 7.85 -3.90 -15.15
N SER A 199 7.08 -4.34 -16.15
CA SER A 199 6.35 -3.41 -17.03
C SER A 199 5.48 -2.48 -16.19
N SER A 200 5.65 -1.17 -16.40
CA SER A 200 4.81 -0.14 -15.79
C SER A 200 3.37 -0.38 -16.18
N GLU A 201 3.02 -0.24 -17.46
CA GLU A 201 1.61 -0.23 -17.87
C GLU A 201 0.93 -1.59 -17.66
N GLY A 202 1.66 -2.68 -17.92
CA GLY A 202 1.17 -4.03 -17.66
C GLY A 202 0.86 -4.26 -16.18
N ALA A 203 1.75 -3.84 -15.27
CA ALA A 203 1.53 -3.98 -13.83
C ALA A 203 0.39 -3.06 -13.34
N ARG A 204 0.30 -1.83 -13.86
CA ARG A 204 -0.78 -0.88 -13.53
C ARG A 204 -2.16 -1.42 -13.87
N GLN A 205 -2.34 -1.87 -15.12
CA GLN A 205 -3.61 -2.42 -15.57
C GLN A 205 -3.98 -3.72 -14.82
N THR A 206 -2.98 -4.55 -14.51
CA THR A 206 -3.17 -5.75 -13.69
C THR A 206 -3.63 -5.40 -12.28
N LYS A 207 -2.95 -4.46 -11.59
CA LYS A 207 -3.33 -3.97 -10.26
C LYS A 207 -4.78 -3.50 -10.22
N LEU A 208 -5.18 -2.69 -11.20
CA LEU A 208 -6.52 -2.11 -11.23
C LEU A 208 -7.61 -3.19 -11.38
N MET A 209 -7.35 -4.24 -12.17
CA MET A 209 -8.25 -5.40 -12.24
C MET A 209 -8.28 -6.20 -10.94
N LEU A 210 -7.13 -6.48 -10.32
CA LEU A 210 -7.04 -7.21 -9.06
C LEU A 210 -7.77 -6.46 -7.93
N SER A 211 -7.65 -5.15 -7.88
CA SER A 211 -8.31 -4.32 -6.87
C SER A 211 -9.84 -4.33 -7.03
N ALA A 212 -10.33 -4.46 -8.26
CA ALA A 212 -11.75 -4.47 -8.57
C ALA A 212 -12.42 -5.87 -8.55
N PHE A 213 -11.67 -6.95 -8.24
CA PHE A 213 -12.14 -8.33 -8.44
C PHE A 213 -13.43 -8.72 -7.73
N GLN A 214 -13.74 -8.05 -6.62
CA GLN A 214 -14.97 -8.26 -5.84
C GLN A 214 -15.97 -7.12 -5.95
N ASP A 215 -15.61 -6.05 -6.65
CA ASP A 215 -16.43 -4.86 -6.77
C ASP A 215 -17.30 -4.88 -8.05
N TYR A 216 -16.94 -5.72 -9.03
CA TYR A 216 -17.71 -5.92 -10.26
C TYR A 216 -18.43 -7.27 -10.32
N PRO A 217 -19.68 -7.31 -10.82
CA PRO A 217 -20.26 -8.54 -11.36
C PRO A 217 -19.40 -9.10 -12.50
N HIS A 218 -19.34 -10.42 -12.65
CA HIS A 218 -18.47 -11.08 -13.64
C HIS A 218 -18.55 -10.49 -15.06
N GLY A 219 -19.78 -10.20 -15.55
CA GLY A 219 -19.95 -9.61 -16.88
C GLY A 219 -19.30 -8.23 -17.02
N GLN A 220 -19.43 -7.37 -16.00
CA GLN A 220 -18.78 -6.05 -16.00
C GLN A 220 -17.26 -6.17 -15.84
N PHE A 221 -16.80 -7.12 -15.03
CA PHE A 221 -15.37 -7.42 -14.87
C PHE A 221 -14.74 -7.86 -16.20
N PHE A 222 -15.43 -8.68 -17.00
CA PHE A 222 -14.94 -9.13 -18.31
C PHE A 222 -14.77 -7.98 -19.30
N GLU A 223 -15.77 -7.08 -19.40
CA GLU A 223 -15.69 -5.91 -20.28
C GLU A 223 -14.56 -4.95 -19.87
N GLU A 224 -14.40 -4.74 -18.56
CA GLU A 224 -13.30 -3.90 -18.04
C GLU A 224 -11.93 -4.53 -18.30
N TYR A 225 -11.81 -5.86 -18.16
CA TYR A 225 -10.60 -6.60 -18.53
C TYR A 225 -10.23 -6.36 -20.00
N LEU A 226 -11.19 -6.49 -20.92
CA LEU A 226 -10.92 -6.28 -22.36
C LEU A 226 -10.43 -4.86 -22.63
N ARG A 227 -11.03 -3.84 -22.02
CA ARG A 227 -10.57 -2.45 -22.14
C ARG A 227 -9.14 -2.27 -21.65
N ARG A 228 -8.83 -2.79 -20.46
CA ARG A 228 -7.49 -2.65 -19.86
C ARG A 228 -6.42 -3.44 -20.60
N GLN A 229 -6.78 -4.59 -21.15
CA GLN A 229 -5.88 -5.40 -21.98
C GLN A 229 -5.45 -4.62 -23.24
N VAL A 230 -6.38 -3.88 -23.88
CA VAL A 230 -6.06 -3.01 -25.01
C VAL A 230 -5.08 -1.91 -24.61
N VAL A 231 -5.32 -1.24 -23.47
CA VAL A 231 -4.41 -0.20 -22.95
C VAL A 231 -3.01 -0.76 -22.70
N ALA A 232 -2.90 -1.91 -22.02
CA ALA A 232 -1.61 -2.53 -21.73
C ALA A 232 -0.85 -2.92 -23.01
N MET A 233 -1.53 -3.50 -24.01
CA MET A 233 -0.91 -3.92 -25.27
C MET A 233 -0.52 -2.76 -26.19
N ALA A 234 -1.19 -1.61 -26.06
CA ALA A 234 -0.84 -0.41 -26.81
C ALA A 234 0.40 0.32 -26.24
N SER A 235 0.91 -0.09 -25.07
CA SER A 235 2.01 0.59 -24.40
C SER A 235 3.38 0.35 -25.05
N PRO A 236 4.34 1.30 -24.88
CA PRO A 236 5.74 1.08 -25.24
C PRO A 236 6.34 -0.15 -24.56
N ASP A 237 5.97 -0.42 -23.31
CA ASP A 237 6.44 -1.59 -22.57
C ASP A 237 6.05 -2.90 -23.26
N HIS A 238 4.85 -2.99 -23.83
CA HIS A 238 4.44 -4.20 -24.55
C HIS A 238 5.31 -4.43 -25.79
N SER A 239 5.60 -3.36 -26.54
CA SER A 239 6.48 -3.41 -27.71
C SER A 239 7.89 -3.88 -27.34
N GLU A 240 8.42 -3.36 -26.23
CA GLU A 240 9.71 -3.75 -25.67
C GLU A 240 9.72 -5.21 -25.19
N ALA A 241 8.67 -5.65 -24.50
CA ALA A 241 8.56 -7.05 -24.06
C ALA A 241 8.60 -8.02 -25.26
N LEU A 242 7.89 -7.70 -26.35
CA LEU A 242 7.91 -8.51 -27.57
C LEU A 242 9.27 -8.46 -28.28
N ALA A 243 9.99 -7.34 -28.24
CA ALA A 243 11.34 -7.23 -28.78
C ALA A 243 12.33 -8.10 -27.99
N ALA A 244 12.32 -7.97 -26.67
CA ALA A 244 13.16 -8.75 -25.76
C ALA A 244 12.97 -10.26 -25.94
N ILE A 245 11.72 -10.73 -26.08
CA ILE A 245 11.39 -12.14 -26.37
C ILE A 245 12.01 -12.60 -27.70
N ARG A 246 11.89 -11.80 -28.78
CA ARG A 246 12.46 -12.15 -30.09
C ARG A 246 13.99 -12.19 -30.06
N GLU A 247 14.61 -11.37 -29.23
CA GLU A 247 16.05 -11.21 -29.12
C GLU A 247 16.70 -12.11 -28.06
N GLY A 248 15.89 -12.79 -27.23
CA GLY A 248 16.38 -13.67 -26.16
C GLY A 248 17.08 -12.92 -25.02
N ARG A 249 16.61 -11.70 -24.70
CA ARG A 249 17.13 -10.85 -23.61
C ARG A 249 16.04 -10.50 -22.61
N GLU A 250 16.42 -9.98 -21.46
CA GLU A 250 15.48 -9.35 -20.52
C GLU A 250 14.96 -8.02 -21.10
N PRO A 251 13.68 -7.66 -20.85
CA PRO A 251 13.13 -6.38 -21.28
C PRO A 251 13.70 -5.22 -20.46
N ASP A 252 13.93 -4.09 -21.13
CA ASP A 252 14.35 -2.83 -20.50
C ASP A 252 13.21 -1.81 -20.57
N TYR A 253 12.36 -1.82 -19.55
CA TYR A 253 11.23 -0.90 -19.46
C TYR A 253 11.69 0.50 -19.08
N GLN A 254 11.51 1.45 -20.00
CA GLN A 254 11.96 2.83 -19.82
C GLN A 254 11.37 3.48 -18.58
N ARG A 255 12.25 4.16 -17.83
CA ARG A 255 11.96 4.91 -16.60
C ARG A 255 11.46 6.32 -16.93
N GLY A 256 10.60 6.90 -16.08
CA GLY A 256 10.20 8.31 -16.15
C GLY A 256 9.38 8.79 -17.35
N GLN A 257 8.62 7.93 -18.04
CA GLN A 257 7.68 8.41 -19.07
C GLN A 257 6.46 9.10 -18.43
N ASP A 258 5.98 10.20 -19.03
CA ASP A 258 4.69 10.79 -18.66
C ASP A 258 3.58 9.86 -19.16
N PHE A 259 2.87 9.23 -18.23
CA PHE A 259 1.81 8.25 -18.53
C PHE A 259 0.46 8.89 -18.87
N SER A 260 0.46 10.11 -19.41
CA SER A 260 -0.74 10.75 -19.92
C SER A 260 -1.40 9.86 -20.98
N PRO A 261 -2.70 9.53 -20.86
CA PRO A 261 -3.39 8.83 -21.93
C PRO A 261 -3.25 9.69 -23.19
N SER A 262 -2.63 9.14 -24.23
CA SER A 262 -2.58 9.78 -25.54
C SER A 262 -4.02 10.12 -25.91
N SER A 263 -4.33 11.41 -26.02
CA SER A 263 -5.61 11.88 -26.52
C SER A 263 -5.77 11.38 -27.95
N GLY A 264 -6.35 10.19 -28.11
CA GLY A 264 -6.31 9.46 -29.37
C GLY A 264 -7.25 8.25 -29.35
N GLN A 265 -8.50 8.53 -29.73
CA GLN A 265 -9.49 7.62 -30.32
C GLN A 265 -10.10 6.55 -29.39
N VAL A 266 -11.29 6.91 -28.87
CA VAL A 266 -12.41 5.99 -28.64
C VAL A 266 -13.04 5.65 -29.99
#